data_AF-A0A355PAK6-F1
#
_entry.id   AF-A0A355PAK6-F1
#
_cell.length_a   1.000
_cell.length_b   1.000
_cell.length_c   1.000
_cell.angle_alpha   90.00
_cell.angle_beta   90.00
_cell.angle_gamma   90.00
#
_symmetry.space_group_name_H-M   'P 1'
#
loop_
_entity.id
_entity.type
_entity.pdbx_description
1 polymer ?
#
loop_
_entity_poly.entity_id
_entity_poly.type
_entity_poly.pdbx_seq_one_letter_code
_entity_poly.pdbx_strand_id
1 'polypeptide(L)' 'MLTLYMIHNCDTCRKARKALDDKALMYKTHDLRKDGLSAALLEHILNRVPLVEVINKRSKT' A
#
# COMPACT_ATOMS: atom_id res chain seq x y z
N MET A 1 -9.96 -10.71 4.27
CA MET A 1 -10.47 -9.45 3.70
C MET A 1 -9.31 -8.72 3.05
N LEU A 2 -9.46 -8.22 1.82
CA LEU A 2 -8.38 -7.57 1.08
C LEU A 2 -8.11 -6.18 1.65
N THR A 3 -6.84 -5.84 1.85
CA THR A 3 -6.41 -4.50 2.29
C THR A 3 -5.50 -3.89 1.23
N LEU A 4 -5.88 -2.73 0.72
CA LEU A 4 -5.07 -1.90 -0.15
C LEU A 4 -4.27 -0.91 0.69
N TYR A 5 -2.98 -1.20 0.88
CA TYR A 5 -2.03 -0.25 1.46
C TYR A 5 -1.69 0.82 0.42
N MET A 6 -1.90 2.09 0.77
CA MET A 6 -1.76 3.19 -0.16
C MET A 6 -1.18 4.43 0.49
N ILE A 7 -0.93 5.45 -0.34
CA ILE A 7 -0.67 6.82 0.09
C ILE A 7 -1.60 7.71 -0.71
N HIS A 8 -2.30 8.64 -0.06
CA HIS A 8 -3.34 9.48 -0.67
C HIS A 8 -2.92 10.14 -1.99
N ASN A 9 -1.73 10.75 -2.02
CA ASN A 9 -1.20 11.49 -3.17
C ASN A 9 -0.32 10.61 -4.08
N CYS A 10 -0.85 9.46 -4.54
CA CYS A 10 -0.15 8.55 -5.45
C CYS A 10 -1.04 8.13 -6.63
N ASP A 11 -0.61 8.43 -7.86
CA ASP A 11 -1.32 8.05 -9.09
C ASP A 11 -1.45 6.53 -9.24
N THR A 12 -0.39 5.78 -8.90
CA THR A 12 -0.40 4.32 -8.96
C THR A 12 -1.43 3.75 -7.97
N CYS A 13 -1.55 4.31 -6.77
CA CYS A 13 -2.57 3.90 -5.80
C CYS A 13 -3.99 4.21 -6.28
N ARG A 14 -4.21 5.38 -6.93
CA ARG A 14 -5.51 5.71 -7.54
C ARG A 14 -5.92 4.70 -8.61
N LYS A 15 -4.97 4.33 -9.48
CA LYS A 15 -5.20 3.31 -10.53
C LYS A 15 -5.51 1.94 -9.92
N ALA A 16 -4.78 1.53 -8.88
CA ALA A 16 -5.03 0.27 -8.18
C ALA A 16 -6.43 0.23 -7.56
N ARG A 17 -6.83 1.33 -6.89
CA ARG A 17 -8.18 1.47 -6.30
C ARG A 17 -9.26 1.32 -7.38
N LYS A 18 -9.13 2.07 -8.48
CA LYS A 18 -10.06 1.98 -9.61
C LYS A 18 -10.14 0.55 -10.18
N ALA A 19 -9.01 -0.15 -10.31
CA ALA A 19 -8.99 -1.51 -10.82
C ALA A 19 -9.68 -2.53 -9.88
N LEU A 20 -9.66 -2.28 -8.57
CA LEU A 20 -10.41 -3.10 -7.59
C LEU A 20 -11.91 -2.78 -7.64
N ASP A 21 -12.26 -1.49 -7.76
CA ASP A 21 -13.64 -1.02 -7.90
C ASP A 21 -14.29 -1.55 -9.18
N ASP A 22 -13.59 -1.47 -10.32
CA ASP A 22 -14.05 -1.96 -11.62
C ASP A 22 -14.30 -3.48 -11.62
N LYS A 23 -13.65 -4.22 -10.70
CA LYS A 23 -13.84 -5.67 -10.48
C LYS A 23 -14.87 -5.99 -9.40
N ALA A 24 -15.52 -4.98 -8.81
CA ALA A 24 -16.46 -5.10 -7.70
C ALA A 24 -15.88 -5.89 -6.50
N LEU A 25 -14.57 -5.80 -6.26
CA LEU A 25 -13.93 -6.48 -5.14
C LEU A 25 -14.14 -5.67 -3.85
N MET A 26 -14.50 -6.35 -2.76
CA MET A 26 -14.54 -5.71 -1.45
C MET A 26 -13.14 -5.62 -0.84
N TYR A 27 -12.70 -4.39 -0.53
CA TYR A 27 -11.42 -4.13 0.10
C TYR A 27 -11.51 -3.00 1.12
N LYS A 28 -10.55 -2.97 2.05
CA LYS A 28 -10.29 -1.83 2.93
C LYS A 28 -9.06 -1.07 2.43
N THR A 29 -9.01 0.22 2.70
CA THR A 29 -7.82 1.04 2.44
C THR A 29 -7.08 1.31 3.75
N HIS A 30 -5.75 1.32 3.72
CA HIS A 30 -4.89 1.75 4.81
C HIS A 30 -3.86 2.74 4.25
N ASP A 31 -3.86 3.98 4.73
CA ASP A 31 -2.90 4.99 4.30
C ASP A 31 -1.63 4.93 5.16
N LEU A 32 -0.52 4.54 4.56
CA LEU A 32 0.75 4.34 5.27
C LEU A 32 1.35 5.63 5.85
N ARG A 33 0.96 6.81 5.34
CA ARG A 33 1.41 8.11 5.87
C ARG A 33 0.47 8.67 6.92
N LYS A 34 -0.84 8.46 6.76
CA LYS A 34 -1.86 9.00 7.68
C LYS A 34 -2.17 8.06 8.84
N ASP A 35 -2.39 6.79 8.55
CA ASP A 35 -2.74 5.76 9.54
C ASP A 35 -1.49 5.13 10.18
N GLY A 36 -0.33 5.32 9.55
CA GLY A 36 0.98 4.93 10.04
C GLY A 36 1.43 3.54 9.60
N LEU A 37 2.67 3.21 9.96
CA LEU A 37 3.33 1.94 9.67
C LEU A 37 3.91 1.39 10.97
N SER A 38 3.23 0.41 11.57
CA SER A 38 3.71 -0.27 12.77
C SER A 38 4.80 -1.29 12.44
N ALA A 39 5.61 -1.65 13.43
CA ALA A 39 6.63 -2.69 13.29
C ALA A 39 6.03 -4.02 12.81
N ALA A 40 4.92 -4.45 13.41
CA ALA A 40 4.22 -5.68 13.01
C ALA A 40 3.72 -5.64 11.55
N LEU A 41 3.25 -4.47 11.07
CA LEU A 41 2.85 -4.33 9.68
C LEU A 41 4.06 -4.36 8.73
N LEU A 42 5.16 -3.71 9.12
CA LEU A 42 6.40 -3.76 8.34
C LEU A 42 6.93 -5.20 8.22
N GLU A 43 6.98 -5.94 9.34
CA GLU A 43 7.36 -7.36 9.33
C GLU A 43 6.43 -8.19 8.42
N HIS A 44 5.12 -7.96 8.48
CA HIS A 44 4.17 -8.62 7.59
C HIS A 44 4.46 -8.36 6.10
N ILE A 45 4.85 -7.14 5.74
CA ILE A 45 5.22 -6.77 4.37
C ILE A 45 6.54 -7.45 3.98
N LEU A 46 7.56 -7.38 4.84
CA LEU A 46 8.89 -7.92 4.57
C LEU A 46 8.93 -9.44 4.47
N ASN A 47 7.98 -10.13 5.12
CA ASN A 47 7.79 -11.56 4.94
C ASN A 47 7.29 -11.96 3.54
N ARG A 48 6.83 -11.00 2.72
CA ARG A 48 6.29 -11.25 1.37
C ARG A 48 7.18 -10.68 0.27
N VAL A 49 7.87 -9.58 0.55
CA VAL A 49 8.65 -8.85 -0.46
C VAL A 49 9.98 -8.40 0.17
N PRO A 50 11.13 -8.61 -0.50
CA PRO A 50 12.42 -8.18 0.03
C PRO A 50 12.48 -6.68 0.29
N LEU A 51 13.23 -6.27 1.32
CA LEU A 51 13.38 -4.88 1.73
C LEU A 51 13.78 -3.94 0.56
N VAL A 52 14.69 -4.40 -0.29
CA VAL A 52 15.23 -3.60 -1.40
C VAL A 52 14.15 -3.24 -2.44
N GLU A 53 13.13 -4.07 -2.59
CA GLU A 53 12.03 -3.87 -3.54
C GLU A 53 10.90 -3.01 -2.97
N VAL A 54 10.67 -3.08 -1.66
CA VAL A 54 9.62 -2.27 -1.00
C VAL A 54 10.03 -0.82 -0.78
N ILE A 55 11.33 -0.51 -0.79
CA ILE A 55 11.84 0.86 -0.61
C ILE A 55 11.76 1.63 -1.94
N ASN A 56 10.95 2.69 -1.95
CA ASN A 56 10.90 3.63 -3.07
C ASN A 56 12.08 4.62 -3.04
N LYS A 57 13.18 4.26 -3.70
CA LYS A 57 14.40 5.08 -3.82
C LYS A 57 14.24 6.37 -4.65
N ARG A 58 13.10 6.57 -5.32
CA ARG A 58 12.81 7.78 -6.11
C ARG A 58 12.01 8.82 -5.33
N SER A 59 11.55 8.47 -4.14
CA SER A 59 10.89 9.41 -3.24
C SER A 59 11.86 10.50 -2.81
N LYS A 60 11.38 11.74 -2.69
CA LYS A 60 12.17 12.88 -2.17
C LYS A 60 12.17 12.97 -0.64
N THR A 61 11.32 12.18 -0.01
CA THR A 61 11.18 11.99 1.45
C THR A 61 11.48 10.54 1.76
#